data_AF-A0AB32WXW9-F1
#
_entry.id   AF-A0AB32WXW9-F1
#
_cell.length_a   1.000
_cell.length_b   1.000
_cell.length_c   1.000
_cell.angle_alpha   90.00
_cell.angle_beta   90.00
_cell.angle_gamma   90.00
#
_symmetry.space_group_name_H-M   'P 1'
#
loop_
_entity.id
_entity.type
_entity.pdbx_description
1 polymer ?
#
loop_
_entity_poly.entity_id
_entity_poly.type
_entity_poly.pdbx_seq_one_letter_code
_entity_poly.pdbx_strand_id
1 'polypeptide(L)'
;MLRLKIDESKPLMCFVCRTGCKLLSHYETAICNCGERMDCMSLEMNESTRTDLDTRDRGVFVKGPNRLIVSDELQVMPSSTAASFSLFSKLGIIDTSSIEEKTFSMGVDKALNLLKCLLVSKQPLTEAFLEQNPVSMPSKEDFEQVRFTKSKLETETNDCGKIFVKLMVSQSKNRVCCAEASEDFIDLLFSFLPIPLGFIVKEMQGDTSKGNIYNLYDSIQDLDAKQSLKSKENMEMLVSPKLAPGFGYEKQPLNIKEYMQQPYYLYIGAYNHRRLTSDKTRLSFADVRSSVALTVMDPKSHSKDTTSGRGYVTGPAIFTITDALMVTPMSPITGPAALSKLKVPFSDIEERTVHVGEKEALRLPLVSCYNSESALTRTFLLKEPNQAM
;
A
#
# COMPACT_ATOMS: atom_id res chain seq x y z
N MET A 1 5.43 12.20 -23.09
CA MET A 1 4.46 11.36 -22.35
C MET A 1 5.28 10.46 -21.44
N LEU A 2 5.09 10.58 -20.14
CA LEU A 2 5.86 9.83 -19.14
C LEU A 2 5.30 8.40 -19.10
N ARG A 3 6.02 7.44 -19.67
CA ARG A 3 5.73 6.00 -19.56
C ARG A 3 6.87 5.39 -18.76
N LEU A 4 6.70 5.32 -17.45
CA LEU A 4 7.60 4.55 -16.59
C LEU A 4 7.21 3.09 -16.72
N LYS A 5 8.06 2.31 -17.39
CA LYS A 5 7.97 0.84 -17.33
C LYS A 5 8.66 0.42 -16.04
N ILE A 6 7.88 0.34 -14.95
CA ILE A 6 8.36 -0.10 -13.63
C ILE A 6 8.43 -1.64 -13.59
N ASP A 7 7.68 -2.31 -14.46
CA ASP A 7 7.57 -3.76 -14.47
C ASP A 7 8.23 -4.38 -15.71
N GLU A 8 9.20 -5.28 -15.48
CA GLU A 8 9.72 -6.21 -16.48
C GLU A 8 8.92 -7.52 -16.51
N SER A 9 7.79 -7.60 -15.79
CA SER A 9 6.97 -8.80 -15.67
C SER A 9 6.60 -9.38 -17.03
N LYS A 10 6.67 -10.70 -17.10
CA LYS A 10 6.03 -11.49 -18.16
C LYS A 10 4.52 -11.14 -18.20
N PRO A 11 3.86 -11.32 -19.36
CA PRO A 11 2.42 -11.12 -19.47
C PRO A 11 1.67 -11.84 -18.35
N LEU A 12 0.62 -11.23 -17.80
CA LEU A 12 -0.18 -11.84 -16.75
C LEU A 12 -0.79 -13.16 -17.28
N MET A 13 -0.33 -14.27 -16.71
CA MET A 13 -0.85 -15.60 -17.03
C MET A 13 -2.04 -15.93 -16.14
N CYS A 14 -3.06 -16.50 -16.74
CA CYS A 14 -4.21 -17.03 -16.04
C CYS A 14 -4.34 -18.52 -16.28
N PHE A 15 -4.67 -19.26 -15.24
CA PHE A 15 -4.83 -20.70 -15.27
C PHE A 15 -6.23 -21.12 -14.87
N VAL A 16 -6.75 -22.17 -15.51
CA VAL A 16 -8.11 -22.67 -15.32
C VAL A 16 -8.11 -24.15 -14.95
N CYS A 17 -9.17 -24.59 -14.27
CA CYS A 17 -9.32 -25.97 -13.84
C CYS A 17 -9.68 -26.91 -15.00
N ARG A 18 -9.11 -28.11 -15.00
CA ARG A 18 -9.40 -29.16 -16.01
C ARG A 18 -10.85 -29.64 -16.00
N THR A 19 -11.49 -29.64 -14.83
CA THR A 19 -12.87 -30.15 -14.67
C THR A 19 -13.94 -29.13 -15.06
N GLY A 20 -13.56 -27.99 -15.66
CA GLY A 20 -14.51 -26.97 -16.10
C GLY A 20 -15.14 -26.16 -14.96
N CYS A 21 -14.51 -26.12 -13.78
CA CYS A 21 -14.93 -25.22 -12.71
C CYS A 21 -14.86 -23.77 -13.20
N LYS A 22 -15.83 -22.94 -12.79
CA LYS A 22 -15.91 -21.50 -13.13
C LYS A 22 -14.92 -20.65 -12.32
N LEU A 23 -13.71 -21.18 -12.12
CA LEU A 23 -12.64 -20.59 -11.34
C LEU A 23 -11.43 -20.32 -12.21
N LEU A 24 -10.67 -19.30 -11.83
CA LEU A 24 -9.44 -18.88 -12.48
C LEU A 24 -8.39 -18.54 -11.42
N SER A 25 -7.13 -18.87 -11.68
CA SER A 25 -6.01 -18.56 -10.79
C SER A 25 -4.93 -17.81 -11.56
N HIS A 26 -4.22 -16.90 -10.89
CA HIS A 26 -2.98 -16.31 -11.41
C HIS A 26 -1.73 -17.18 -11.14
N TYR A 27 -1.91 -18.26 -10.38
CA TYR A 27 -0.86 -19.19 -9.97
C TYR A 27 -1.14 -20.59 -10.50
N GLU A 28 -0.20 -21.14 -11.28
CA GLU A 28 -0.27 -22.49 -11.86
C GLU A 28 -0.39 -23.59 -10.81
N THR A 29 0.22 -23.36 -9.64
CA THR A 29 0.24 -24.32 -8.52
C THR A 29 -1.04 -24.29 -7.69
N ALA A 30 -2.00 -23.42 -8.02
CA ALA A 30 -3.26 -23.35 -7.27
C ALA A 30 -4.07 -24.64 -7.43
N ILE A 31 -4.78 -25.01 -6.36
CA ILE A 31 -5.64 -26.19 -6.31
C ILE A 31 -7.08 -25.69 -6.33
N CYS A 32 -7.83 -26.10 -7.35
CA CYS A 32 -9.24 -25.81 -7.50
C CYS A 32 -10.06 -26.44 -6.35
N ASN A 33 -11.25 -25.91 -6.08
CA ASN A 33 -12.17 -26.48 -5.08
C ASN A 33 -12.61 -27.93 -5.39
N CYS A 34 -12.45 -28.39 -6.63
CA CYS A 34 -12.67 -29.80 -6.98
C CYS A 34 -11.52 -30.73 -6.60
N GLY A 35 -10.39 -30.19 -6.11
CA GLY A 35 -9.18 -30.93 -5.75
C GLY A 35 -8.12 -31.02 -6.87
N GLU A 36 -8.47 -30.64 -8.10
CA GLU A 36 -7.55 -30.67 -9.24
C GLU A 36 -6.69 -29.42 -9.34
N ARG A 37 -5.51 -29.54 -9.98
CA ARG A 37 -4.62 -28.41 -10.23
C ARG A 37 -5.19 -27.46 -11.28
N MET A 38 -4.86 -26.18 -11.12
CA MET A 38 -5.13 -25.11 -12.09
C MET A 38 -4.01 -25.09 -13.13
N ASP A 39 -3.82 -26.19 -13.88
CA ASP A 39 -2.74 -26.33 -14.89
C ASP A 39 -3.28 -26.68 -16.28
N CYS A 40 -4.61 -26.71 -16.45
CA CYS A 40 -5.23 -27.22 -17.67
C CYS A 40 -4.95 -26.34 -18.89
N MET A 41 -4.82 -25.04 -18.68
CA MET A 41 -4.62 -24.08 -19.75
C MET A 41 -4.05 -22.79 -19.19
N SER A 42 -2.95 -22.34 -19.79
CA SER A 42 -2.37 -21.02 -19.53
C SER A 42 -2.87 -20.04 -20.59
N LEU A 43 -3.56 -18.99 -20.17
CA LEU A 43 -4.08 -17.94 -21.03
C LEU A 43 -3.33 -16.65 -20.72
N GLU A 44 -2.67 -16.08 -21.73
CA GLU A 44 -2.18 -14.72 -21.65
C GLU A 44 -3.37 -13.76 -21.62
N MET A 45 -3.37 -12.85 -20.65
CA MET A 45 -4.33 -11.78 -20.65
C MET A 45 -4.02 -10.88 -21.86
N ASN A 46 -4.98 -10.74 -22.76
CA ASN A 46 -4.91 -9.69 -23.78
C ASN A 46 -5.11 -8.36 -23.07
N GLU A 47 -4.03 -7.82 -22.50
CA GLU A 47 -4.00 -6.43 -22.08
C GLU A 47 -4.28 -5.59 -23.32
N SER A 48 -5.41 -4.91 -23.31
CA SER A 48 -5.71 -4.00 -24.39
C SER A 48 -4.62 -2.93 -24.40
N THR A 49 -3.82 -2.86 -25.46
CA THR A 49 -3.42 -1.55 -25.95
C THR A 49 -4.74 -0.81 -26.19
N ARG A 50 -5.07 0.18 -25.35
CA ARG A 50 -6.15 1.11 -25.67
C ARG A 50 -5.85 1.63 -27.08
N THR A 51 -6.58 1.12 -28.08
CA THR A 51 -6.70 1.82 -29.36
C THR A 51 -7.45 3.08 -29.01
N ASP A 52 -6.68 4.14 -28.76
CA ASP A 52 -7.11 5.46 -28.34
C ASP A 52 -8.20 5.97 -29.30
N LEU A 53 -9.46 5.79 -28.92
CA LEU A 53 -10.60 6.45 -29.57
C LEU A 53 -10.66 7.95 -29.23
N ASP A 54 -9.74 8.45 -28.40
CA ASP A 54 -9.49 9.88 -28.29
C ASP A 54 -7.99 10.15 -28.14
N THR A 55 -7.32 10.45 -29.25
CA THR A 55 -5.89 10.74 -29.29
C THR A 55 -5.49 12.00 -28.49
N ARG A 56 -6.46 12.78 -28.00
CA ARG A 56 -6.28 14.03 -27.25
C ARG A 56 -6.20 13.85 -25.74
N ASP A 57 -6.77 12.79 -25.16
CA ASP A 57 -6.82 12.60 -23.70
C ASP A 57 -5.92 11.46 -23.20
N ARG A 58 -4.61 11.61 -23.39
CA ARG A 58 -3.59 10.59 -23.03
C ARG A 58 -3.19 10.56 -21.54
N GLY A 59 -3.83 11.36 -20.69
CA GLY A 59 -3.54 11.35 -19.24
C GLY A 59 -4.01 10.07 -18.54
N VAL A 60 -3.48 9.77 -17.36
CA VAL A 60 -3.99 8.68 -16.50
C VAL A 60 -5.12 9.20 -15.61
N PHE A 61 -4.82 10.18 -14.75
CA PHE A 61 -5.78 10.77 -13.81
C PHE A 61 -6.35 12.12 -14.25
N VAL A 62 -5.54 12.92 -14.93
CA VAL A 62 -5.88 14.28 -15.38
C VAL A 62 -6.27 14.31 -16.86
N LYS A 63 -7.16 15.22 -17.23
CA LYS A 63 -7.55 15.47 -18.62
C LYS A 63 -6.37 16.02 -19.42
N GLY A 64 -6.13 15.46 -20.60
CA GLY A 64 -5.11 15.92 -21.53
C GLY A 64 -5.59 16.99 -22.51
N PRO A 65 -4.71 17.87 -23.03
CA PRO A 65 -3.32 18.12 -22.61
C PRO A 65 -3.22 19.38 -21.72
N ASN A 66 -3.44 19.24 -20.40
CA ASN A 66 -3.27 20.36 -19.46
C ASN A 66 -1.84 20.38 -18.88
N ARG A 67 -1.18 21.54 -18.95
CA ARG A 67 0.05 21.80 -18.17
C ARG A 67 -0.35 22.10 -16.72
N LEU A 68 0.40 21.57 -15.78
CA LEU A 68 0.24 21.84 -14.35
C LEU A 68 1.54 22.44 -13.82
N ILE A 69 1.41 23.25 -12.78
CA ILE A 69 2.52 23.76 -12.00
C ILE A 69 2.59 22.95 -10.72
N VAL A 70 3.77 22.46 -10.36
CA VAL A 70 4.02 21.75 -9.11
C VAL A 70 5.08 22.53 -8.35
N SER A 71 4.78 22.97 -7.13
CA SER A 71 5.76 23.62 -6.26
C SER A 71 6.73 22.60 -5.67
N ASP A 72 7.87 23.06 -5.14
CA ASP A 72 8.78 22.18 -4.41
C ASP A 72 8.11 21.60 -3.15
N GLU A 73 7.13 22.30 -2.60
CA GLU A 73 6.23 21.79 -1.56
C GLU A 73 5.19 20.76 -2.06
N LEU A 74 5.29 20.30 -3.32
CA LEU A 74 4.39 19.35 -3.99
C LEU A 74 2.94 19.79 -4.15
N GLN A 75 2.67 21.08 -3.99
CA GLN A 75 1.34 21.61 -4.29
C GLN A 75 1.13 21.63 -5.81
N VAL A 76 0.06 20.99 -6.28
CA VAL A 76 -0.28 20.90 -7.70
C VAL A 76 -1.33 21.94 -8.05
N MET A 77 -1.05 22.76 -9.05
CA MET A 77 -1.89 23.87 -9.48
C MET A 77 -2.10 23.84 -11.00
N PRO A 78 -3.24 24.38 -11.49
CA PRO A 78 -3.40 24.63 -12.92
C PRO A 78 -2.34 25.61 -13.44
N SER A 79 -1.85 25.37 -14.66
CA SER A 79 -0.94 26.30 -15.32
C SER A 79 -1.64 27.63 -15.62
N SER A 80 -1.25 28.69 -14.91
CA SER A 80 -1.69 30.06 -15.18
C SER A 80 -0.61 31.05 -14.77
N THR A 81 -0.55 32.19 -15.44
CA THR A 81 0.39 33.28 -15.10
C THR A 81 0.20 33.75 -13.66
N ALA A 82 -1.06 33.79 -13.18
CA ALA A 82 -1.38 34.14 -11.79
C ALA A 82 -0.80 33.13 -10.79
N ALA A 83 -0.89 31.83 -11.06
CA ALA A 83 -0.29 30.80 -10.21
C ALA A 83 1.24 30.91 -10.19
N SER A 84 1.89 31.18 -11.33
CA SER A 84 3.34 31.41 -11.39
C SER A 84 3.75 32.63 -10.56
N PHE A 85 3.06 33.77 -10.68
CA PHE A 85 3.36 34.96 -9.88
C PHE A 85 3.10 34.75 -8.39
N SER A 86 2.06 34.00 -8.03
CA SER A 86 1.81 33.62 -6.64
C SER A 86 2.98 32.82 -6.05
N LEU A 87 3.52 31.86 -6.81
CA LEU A 87 4.72 31.11 -6.40
C LEU A 87 5.95 32.00 -6.26
N PHE A 88 6.23 32.85 -7.25
CA PHE A 88 7.38 33.75 -7.19
C PHE A 88 7.29 34.69 -5.98
N SER A 89 6.11 35.24 -5.70
CA SER A 89 5.86 36.04 -4.51
C SER A 89 6.10 35.24 -3.21
N LYS A 90 5.58 34.00 -3.13
CA LYS A 90 5.79 33.11 -1.97
C LYS A 90 7.27 32.77 -1.74
N LEU A 91 8.06 32.66 -2.82
CA LEU A 91 9.51 32.43 -2.76
C LEU A 91 10.34 33.71 -2.59
N GLY A 92 9.71 34.89 -2.52
CA GLY A 92 10.40 36.18 -2.40
C GLY A 92 11.14 36.61 -3.67
N ILE A 93 10.77 36.06 -4.83
CA ILE A 93 11.39 36.38 -6.13
C ILE A 93 10.74 37.64 -6.70
N ILE A 94 11.53 38.72 -6.79
CA ILE A 94 11.10 40.02 -7.33
C ILE A 94 11.53 40.18 -8.79
N ASP A 95 12.71 39.65 -9.14
CA ASP A 95 13.28 39.70 -10.49
C ASP A 95 13.49 38.29 -11.06
N THR A 96 12.84 38.02 -12.20
CA THR A 96 12.92 36.74 -12.90
C THR A 96 14.20 36.57 -13.71
N SER A 97 15.05 37.61 -13.82
CA SER A 97 16.35 37.53 -14.52
C SER A 97 17.29 36.47 -13.94
N SER A 98 17.10 36.11 -12.66
CA SER A 98 17.87 35.10 -11.94
C SER A 98 17.33 33.66 -12.07
N ILE A 99 16.19 33.46 -12.75
CA ILE A 99 15.55 32.15 -12.87
C ILE A 99 16.14 31.40 -14.07
N GLU A 100 16.62 30.19 -13.82
CA GLU A 100 17.08 29.26 -14.86
C GLU A 100 15.99 28.21 -15.15
N GLU A 101 15.60 28.04 -16.42
CA GLU A 101 14.72 26.96 -16.84
C GLU A 101 15.52 25.66 -17.05
N LYS A 102 15.19 24.61 -16.28
CA LYS A 102 15.79 23.28 -16.43
C LYS A 102 14.74 22.25 -16.81
N THR A 103 15.08 21.42 -17.79
CA THR A 103 14.26 20.28 -18.21
C THR A 103 14.90 18.99 -17.73
N PHE A 104 14.11 18.15 -17.05
CA PHE A 104 14.55 16.85 -16.56
C PHE A 104 13.78 15.73 -17.25
N SER A 105 14.51 14.71 -17.71
CA SER A 105 13.90 13.41 -18.02
C SER A 105 13.60 12.68 -16.70
N MET A 106 12.38 12.12 -16.61
CA MET A 106 11.96 11.29 -15.49
C MET A 106 12.18 9.82 -15.86
N GLY A 107 13.14 9.18 -15.18
CA GLY A 107 13.39 7.74 -15.21
C GLY A 107 12.96 7.07 -13.90
N VAL A 108 13.11 5.75 -13.81
CA VAL A 108 12.73 4.96 -12.63
C VAL A 108 13.46 5.47 -11.38
N ASP A 109 14.77 5.69 -11.46
CA ASP A 109 15.57 6.13 -10.31
C ASP A 109 15.11 7.48 -9.75
N LYS A 110 14.82 8.45 -10.63
CA LYS A 110 14.30 9.76 -10.22
C LYS A 110 12.90 9.67 -9.65
N ALA A 111 12.04 8.79 -10.20
CA ALA A 111 10.71 8.57 -9.67
C ALA A 111 10.74 7.93 -8.28
N LEU A 112 11.64 6.96 -8.06
CA LEU A 112 11.87 6.33 -6.76
C LEU A 112 12.49 7.31 -5.76
N ASN A 113 13.46 8.12 -6.19
CA ASN A 113 14.05 9.15 -5.35
C ASN A 113 13.00 10.19 -4.94
N LEU A 114 12.19 10.66 -5.90
CA LEU A 114 11.08 11.55 -5.63
C LEU A 114 10.11 10.94 -4.60
N LEU A 115 9.71 9.67 -4.78
CA LEU A 115 8.84 8.94 -3.84
C LEU A 115 9.42 8.92 -2.42
N LYS A 116 10.73 8.66 -2.29
CA LYS A 116 11.43 8.75 -1.00
C LYS A 116 11.31 10.17 -0.44
N CYS A 117 11.63 11.19 -1.24
CA CYS A 117 11.58 12.58 -0.80
C CYS A 117 10.17 13.02 -0.34
N LEU A 118 9.09 12.54 -0.97
CA LEU A 118 7.71 12.90 -0.57
C LEU A 118 7.44 12.64 0.92
N LEU A 119 8.07 11.61 1.48
CA LEU A 119 7.82 11.11 2.83
C LEU A 119 8.67 11.78 3.92
N VAL A 120 9.82 12.34 3.55
CA VAL A 120 10.85 12.79 4.50
C VAL A 120 11.39 14.20 4.27
N SER A 121 11.22 14.77 3.07
CA SER A 121 11.83 16.04 2.67
C SER A 121 10.82 17.20 2.62
N LYS A 122 11.32 18.39 2.94
CA LYS A 122 10.63 19.67 2.76
C LYS A 122 10.87 20.31 1.38
N GLN A 123 11.83 19.80 0.61
CA GLN A 123 12.20 20.28 -0.73
C GLN A 123 12.34 19.10 -1.72
N PRO A 124 11.30 18.27 -1.88
CA PRO A 124 11.38 17.01 -2.60
C PRO A 124 11.70 17.12 -4.09
N LEU A 125 11.34 18.19 -4.79
CA LEU A 125 11.74 18.36 -6.20
C LEU A 125 13.20 18.77 -6.29
N THR A 126 13.64 19.71 -5.46
CA THR A 126 15.05 20.12 -5.39
C THR A 126 15.94 18.91 -5.10
N GLU A 127 15.64 18.15 -4.05
CA GLU A 127 16.42 16.96 -3.67
C GLU A 127 16.31 15.82 -4.71
N ALA A 128 15.14 15.63 -5.34
CA ALA A 128 14.98 14.54 -6.31
C ALA A 128 15.65 14.82 -7.67
N PHE A 129 15.76 16.09 -8.08
CA PHE A 129 16.18 16.45 -9.43
C PHE A 129 17.50 17.23 -9.52
N LEU A 130 17.88 17.97 -8.46
CA LEU A 130 19.08 18.81 -8.45
C LEU A 130 20.22 18.25 -7.60
N GLU A 131 19.91 17.57 -6.50
CA GLU A 131 20.92 17.02 -5.61
C GLU A 131 21.34 15.60 -6.03
N GLN A 132 22.66 15.33 -5.99
CA GLN A 132 23.21 13.99 -6.26
C GLN A 132 23.36 13.14 -4.99
N ASN A 133 23.01 13.67 -3.82
CA ASN A 133 23.23 13.02 -2.53
C ASN A 133 21.94 12.37 -2.00
N PRO A 134 22.02 11.16 -1.42
CA PRO A 134 20.84 10.50 -0.85
C PRO A 134 20.32 11.27 0.36
N VAL A 135 19.01 11.55 0.37
CA VAL A 135 18.29 12.16 1.49
C VAL A 135 18.67 11.49 2.82
N SER A 136 19.16 12.28 3.77
CA SER A 136 19.40 11.84 5.14
C SER A 136 18.06 11.60 5.84
N MET A 137 17.89 10.45 6.47
CA MET A 137 16.67 10.12 7.21
C MET A 137 16.39 11.16 8.32
N PRO A 138 15.12 11.51 8.59
CA PRO A 138 14.77 12.48 9.63
C PRO A 138 15.21 12.01 11.04
N SER A 139 15.38 12.96 11.97
CA SER A 139 15.87 12.68 13.32
C SER A 139 14.78 12.07 14.23
N LYS A 140 15.20 11.54 15.37
CA LYS A 140 14.36 10.72 16.28
C LYS A 140 13.18 11.48 16.91
N GLU A 141 13.25 12.81 16.99
CA GLU A 141 12.30 13.67 17.71
C GLU A 141 11.04 14.04 16.90
N ASP A 142 11.03 13.89 15.57
CA ASP A 142 10.03 14.53 14.70
C ASP A 142 8.61 13.90 14.73
N PHE A 143 8.44 12.68 15.27
CA PHE A 143 7.19 11.90 15.16
C PHE A 143 6.51 11.56 16.50
N GLU A 144 6.97 12.12 17.62
CA GLU A 144 6.27 11.98 18.91
C GLU A 144 4.90 12.69 18.94
N GLN A 145 4.58 13.46 17.88
CA GLN A 145 3.37 14.27 17.78
C GLN A 145 2.35 13.76 16.76
N VAL A 146 2.58 12.64 16.06
CA VAL A 146 1.59 12.15 15.06
C VAL A 146 0.27 11.80 15.72
N ARG A 147 -0.75 12.58 15.38
CA ARG A 147 -2.13 12.39 15.81
C ARG A 147 -2.90 11.68 14.70
N PHE A 148 -3.75 10.74 15.10
CA PHE A 148 -4.64 10.00 14.20
C PHE A 148 -6.05 10.54 14.36
N THR A 149 -6.75 10.81 13.26
CA THR A 149 -8.20 11.06 13.32
C THR A 149 -8.91 9.77 12.99
N LYS A 150 -9.78 9.31 13.89
CA LYS A 150 -11.12 8.95 13.44
C LYS A 150 -12.19 9.25 14.47
N SER A 151 -13.27 9.80 13.93
CA SER A 151 -14.56 10.02 14.54
C SER A 151 -15.12 8.72 15.12
N LYS A 152 -15.34 8.72 16.44
CA LYS A 152 -16.49 8.12 17.13
C LYS A 152 -17.13 6.94 16.38
N LEU A 153 -16.51 5.76 16.47
CA LEU A 153 -17.26 4.51 16.43
C LEU A 153 -16.53 3.49 17.30
N GLU A 154 -16.69 3.67 18.61
CA GLU A 154 -16.72 2.54 19.53
C GLU A 154 -17.91 1.67 19.11
N THR A 155 -17.69 0.75 18.17
CA THR A 155 -18.54 -0.43 18.07
C THR A 155 -17.79 -1.52 18.80
N GLU A 156 -18.32 -1.90 19.96
CA GLU A 156 -18.00 -3.16 20.63
C GLU A 156 -18.15 -4.27 19.59
N THR A 157 -17.02 -4.72 19.05
CA THR A 157 -16.96 -5.93 18.24
C THR A 157 -16.74 -7.09 19.19
N ASN A 158 -17.57 -8.12 19.03
CA ASN A 158 -17.51 -9.39 19.75
C ASN A 158 -16.07 -9.89 19.86
N ASP A 159 -15.76 -10.60 20.94
CA ASP A 159 -14.43 -11.12 21.33
C ASP A 159 -13.72 -11.99 20.26
N CYS A 160 -14.39 -12.29 19.14
CA CYS A 160 -13.87 -12.98 17.97
C CYS A 160 -13.21 -11.98 16.99
N GLY A 161 -11.97 -11.57 17.27
CA GLY A 161 -11.22 -10.65 16.40
C GLY A 161 -10.03 -9.92 17.04
N LYS A 162 -9.78 -10.14 18.33
CA LYS A 162 -8.71 -9.46 19.07
C LYS A 162 -7.35 -10.12 18.81
N ILE A 163 -6.38 -9.33 18.35
CA ILE A 163 -5.00 -9.78 18.12
C ILE A 163 -4.20 -9.50 19.39
N PHE A 164 -3.63 -10.55 19.98
CA PHE A 164 -2.78 -10.45 21.16
C PHE A 164 -1.33 -10.77 20.84
N VAL A 165 -0.43 -10.00 21.43
CA VAL A 165 1.02 -10.15 21.27
C VAL A 165 1.68 -10.20 22.63
N LYS A 166 2.55 -11.18 22.81
CA LYS A 166 3.30 -11.37 24.05
C LYS A 166 4.67 -10.71 23.92
N LEU A 167 4.91 -9.63 24.65
CA LEU A 167 6.16 -8.88 24.63
C LEU A 167 7.11 -9.36 25.73
N MET A 168 8.39 -9.52 25.40
CA MET A 168 9.49 -9.64 26.36
C MET A 168 10.17 -8.27 26.49
N VAL A 169 9.97 -7.61 27.62
CA VAL A 169 10.38 -6.22 27.86
C VAL A 169 11.55 -6.19 28.84
N SER A 170 12.62 -5.48 28.51
CA SER A 170 13.68 -5.13 29.45
C SER A 170 13.18 -4.00 30.35
N GLN A 171 13.08 -4.25 31.65
CA GLN A 171 12.63 -3.25 32.62
C GLN A 171 13.63 -2.10 32.73
N SER A 172 14.93 -2.42 32.85
CA SER A 172 16.00 -1.42 32.98
C SER A 172 16.14 -0.52 31.75
N LYS A 173 15.89 -1.05 30.54
CA LYS A 173 16.00 -0.29 29.28
C LYS A 173 14.67 0.24 28.77
N ASN A 174 13.55 -0.11 29.41
CA ASN A 174 12.18 0.17 28.98
C ASN A 174 11.97 -0.11 27.48
N ARG A 175 12.37 -1.30 27.03
CA ARG A 175 12.45 -1.66 25.61
C ARG A 175 11.98 -3.08 25.37
N VAL A 176 11.23 -3.29 24.28
CA VAL A 176 10.89 -4.62 23.77
C VAL A 176 12.15 -5.29 23.21
N CYS A 177 12.49 -6.45 23.76
CA CYS A 177 13.60 -7.27 23.25
C CYS A 177 13.15 -8.11 22.06
N CYS A 178 11.99 -8.76 22.23
CA CYS A 178 11.29 -9.50 21.20
C CYS A 178 9.83 -9.73 21.64
N ALA A 179 9.02 -10.21 20.72
CA ALA A 179 7.64 -10.58 20.94
C ALA A 179 7.39 -12.00 20.43
N GLU A 180 6.45 -12.68 21.06
CA GLU A 180 5.87 -13.94 20.59
C GLU A 180 4.43 -13.68 20.17
N ALA A 181 4.05 -14.09 18.96
CA ALA A 181 2.70 -13.91 18.46
C ALA A 181 2.25 -15.07 17.58
N SER A 182 0.93 -15.25 17.50
CA SER A 182 0.30 -16.20 16.59
C SER A 182 0.30 -15.70 15.15
N GLU A 183 -0.21 -16.53 14.24
CA GLU A 183 -0.37 -16.22 12.82
C GLU A 183 -1.15 -14.93 12.60
N ASP A 184 -2.15 -14.64 13.44
CA ASP A 184 -2.99 -13.45 13.28
C ASP A 184 -2.20 -12.13 13.29
N PHE A 185 -1.19 -12.03 14.15
CA PHE A 185 -0.33 -10.85 14.17
C PHE A 185 0.61 -10.81 12.98
N ILE A 186 1.09 -11.96 12.51
CA ILE A 186 1.96 -12.02 11.33
C ILE A 186 1.19 -11.68 10.06
N ASP A 187 -0.04 -12.16 9.95
CA ASP A 187 -0.95 -11.82 8.86
C ASP A 187 -1.27 -10.33 8.85
N LEU A 188 -1.45 -9.73 10.03
CA LEU A 188 -1.57 -8.27 10.16
C LEU A 188 -0.30 -7.54 9.71
N LEU A 189 0.89 -8.00 10.09
CA LEU A 189 2.15 -7.38 9.63
C LEU A 189 2.28 -7.45 8.11
N PHE A 190 1.94 -8.58 7.50
CA PHE A 190 1.97 -8.76 6.05
C PHE A 190 0.86 -7.98 5.34
N SER A 191 -0.29 -7.77 5.98
CA SER A 191 -1.38 -6.98 5.42
C SER A 191 -1.07 -5.47 5.36
N PHE A 192 0.01 -5.01 5.99
CA PHE A 192 0.50 -3.64 5.83
C PHE A 192 1.20 -3.37 4.50
N LEU A 193 1.88 -4.39 3.94
CA LEU A 193 2.63 -4.26 2.69
C LEU A 193 1.78 -3.81 1.48
N PRO A 194 0.55 -4.32 1.28
CA PRO A 194 -0.31 -3.88 0.17
C PRO A 194 -1.09 -2.57 0.45
N ILE A 195 -0.93 -1.93 1.62
CA ILE A 195 -1.69 -0.72 1.94
C ILE A 195 -1.25 0.42 1.00
N PRO A 196 -2.18 1.02 0.23
CA PRO A 196 -1.85 2.14 -0.63
C PRO A 196 -1.38 3.35 0.20
N LEU A 197 -0.29 4.00 -0.24
CA LEU A 197 0.25 5.16 0.46
C LEU A 197 -0.79 6.28 0.69
N GLY A 198 -1.67 6.52 -0.29
CA GLY A 198 -2.75 7.50 -0.15
C GLY A 198 -3.75 7.19 0.97
N PHE A 199 -3.95 5.90 1.31
CA PHE A 199 -4.76 5.51 2.46
C PHE A 199 -4.08 5.94 3.76
N ILE A 200 -2.77 5.69 3.88
CA ILE A 200 -1.99 6.06 5.06
C ILE A 200 -2.04 7.58 5.28
N VAL A 201 -1.80 8.35 4.22
CA VAL A 201 -1.83 9.83 4.26
C VAL A 201 -3.21 10.34 4.69
N LYS A 202 -4.29 9.73 4.21
CA LYS A 202 -5.66 10.08 4.61
C LYS A 202 -5.94 9.86 6.10
N GLU A 203 -5.47 8.75 6.68
CA GLU A 203 -5.78 8.40 8.08
C GLU A 203 -4.90 9.16 9.08
N MET A 204 -3.79 9.75 8.64
CA MET A 204 -2.95 10.61 9.47
C MET A 204 -3.51 12.05 9.54
N GLN A 205 -3.47 12.71 10.70
CA GLN A 205 -3.79 14.15 10.80
C GLN A 205 -2.61 14.95 10.22
N GLY A 206 -2.86 15.69 9.14
CA GLY A 206 -1.87 16.38 8.29
C GLY A 206 -0.97 17.45 8.91
N ASP A 207 -0.69 17.41 10.22
CA ASP A 207 0.03 18.46 10.94
C ASP A 207 1.46 18.09 11.35
N THR A 208 1.98 16.88 11.10
CA THR A 208 3.20 16.43 11.81
C THR A 208 4.25 15.64 11.02
N SER A 209 4.10 15.43 9.71
CA SER A 209 5.20 14.84 8.94
C SER A 209 6.08 15.92 8.30
N LYS A 210 7.40 15.78 8.41
CA LYS A 210 8.39 16.61 7.69
C LYS A 210 8.25 16.54 6.16
N GLY A 211 7.57 15.52 5.63
CA GLY A 211 7.33 15.31 4.21
C GLY A 211 6.15 16.12 3.66
N ASN A 212 6.24 16.48 2.38
CA ASN A 212 5.24 17.29 1.68
C ASN A 212 4.11 16.47 1.01
N ILE A 213 3.96 15.17 1.35
CA ILE A 213 2.94 14.31 0.75
C ILE A 213 1.49 14.78 1.00
N TYR A 214 1.23 15.48 2.10
CA TYR A 214 -0.10 16.05 2.37
C TYR A 214 -0.47 17.14 1.38
N ASN A 215 0.47 18.01 1.00
CA ASN A 215 0.21 19.05 0.00
C ASN A 215 -0.16 18.42 -1.36
N LEU A 216 0.47 17.30 -1.72
CA LEU A 216 0.11 16.54 -2.91
C LEU A 216 -1.30 15.92 -2.80
N TYR A 217 -1.63 15.39 -1.62
CA TYR A 217 -2.94 14.81 -1.34
C TYR A 217 -4.06 15.87 -1.35
N ASP A 218 -3.86 17.02 -0.70
CA ASP A 218 -4.83 18.12 -0.66
C ASP A 218 -5.07 18.72 -2.04
N SER A 219 -4.03 18.77 -2.88
CA SER A 219 -4.13 19.23 -4.26
C SER A 219 -5.12 18.40 -5.11
N ILE A 220 -5.43 17.16 -4.72
CA ILE A 220 -6.43 16.34 -5.42
C ILE A 220 -7.80 17.00 -5.39
N GLN A 221 -8.21 17.55 -4.23
CA GLN A 221 -9.50 18.22 -4.07
C GLN A 221 -9.57 19.51 -4.90
N ASP A 222 -8.49 20.28 -4.91
CA ASP A 222 -8.38 21.50 -5.72
C ASP A 222 -8.46 21.22 -7.22
N LEU A 223 -7.86 20.12 -7.68
CA LEU A 223 -7.90 19.70 -9.09
C LEU A 223 -9.29 19.21 -9.50
N ASP A 224 -10.01 18.54 -8.60
CA ASP A 224 -11.39 18.11 -8.82
C ASP A 224 -12.33 19.32 -8.97
N ALA A 225 -12.25 20.26 -8.03
CA ALA A 225 -13.03 21.50 -8.06
C ALA A 225 -12.84 22.29 -9.37
N LYS A 226 -11.64 22.20 -9.96
CA LYS A 226 -11.28 22.85 -11.23
C LYS A 226 -11.51 21.96 -12.46
N GLN A 227 -12.23 20.85 -12.31
CA GLN A 227 -12.59 19.88 -13.37
C GLN A 227 -11.39 19.33 -14.16
N SER A 228 -10.21 19.32 -13.55
CA SER A 228 -8.96 18.89 -14.20
C SER A 228 -8.78 17.37 -14.17
N LEU A 229 -9.47 16.67 -13.26
CA LEU A 229 -9.54 15.21 -13.21
C LEU A 229 -10.48 14.67 -14.29
N LYS A 230 -10.18 13.48 -14.81
CA LYS A 230 -10.97 12.85 -15.88
C LYS A 230 -12.39 12.48 -15.45
N SER A 231 -12.53 12.01 -14.21
CA SER A 231 -13.82 11.59 -13.67
C SER A 231 -13.80 11.68 -12.14
N LYS A 232 -14.99 11.66 -11.55
CA LYS A 232 -15.15 11.65 -10.09
C LYS A 232 -14.62 10.35 -9.47
N GLU A 233 -14.74 9.23 -10.18
CA GLU A 233 -14.21 7.93 -9.74
C GLU A 233 -12.68 7.95 -9.61
N ASN A 234 -11.98 8.67 -10.50
CA ASN A 234 -10.53 8.87 -10.38
C ASN A 234 -10.17 9.66 -9.11
N MET A 235 -10.96 10.66 -8.74
CA MET A 235 -10.77 11.41 -7.49
C MET A 235 -10.96 10.50 -6.28
N GLU A 236 -12.07 9.77 -6.23
CA GLU A 236 -12.40 8.86 -5.11
C GLU A 236 -11.33 7.78 -4.93
N MET A 237 -10.76 7.27 -6.03
CA MET A 237 -9.64 6.31 -6.02
C MET A 237 -8.35 6.90 -5.44
N LEU A 238 -8.05 8.19 -5.67
CA LEU A 238 -6.83 8.83 -5.16
C LEU A 238 -6.96 9.28 -3.70
N VAL A 239 -8.14 9.77 -3.32
CA VAL A 239 -8.42 10.27 -1.95
C VAL A 239 -8.62 9.11 -0.97
N SER A 240 -9.29 8.04 -1.37
CA SER A 240 -9.56 6.91 -0.47
C SER A 240 -9.29 5.58 -1.17
N PRO A 241 -8.02 5.29 -1.53
CA PRO A 241 -7.67 4.08 -2.23
C PRO A 241 -8.02 2.83 -1.39
N LYS A 242 -8.48 1.80 -2.09
CA LYS A 242 -8.82 0.49 -1.52
C LYS A 242 -7.70 -0.50 -1.76
N LEU A 243 -7.69 -1.60 -1.01
CA LEU A 243 -6.78 -2.72 -1.29
C LEU A 243 -7.09 -3.31 -2.66
N ALA A 244 -6.03 -3.73 -3.35
CA ALA A 244 -6.18 -4.57 -4.53
C ALA A 244 -6.87 -5.89 -4.13
N PRO A 245 -7.64 -6.51 -5.04
CA PRO A 245 -8.30 -7.77 -4.71
C PRO A 245 -7.33 -8.90 -4.33
N GLY A 246 -7.70 -9.72 -3.35
CA GLY A 246 -6.88 -10.80 -2.79
C GLY A 246 -5.90 -10.38 -1.69
N PHE A 247 -5.86 -9.09 -1.32
CA PHE A 247 -4.95 -8.56 -0.28
C PHE A 247 -5.65 -8.23 1.05
N GLY A 248 -6.97 -8.25 1.11
CA GLY A 248 -7.73 -8.02 2.34
C GLY A 248 -7.51 -9.10 3.40
N TYR A 249 -7.45 -8.72 4.68
CA TYR A 249 -7.34 -9.65 5.81
C TYR A 249 -8.48 -9.41 6.80
N GLU A 250 -9.23 -10.46 7.16
CA GLU A 250 -10.49 -10.33 7.92
C GLU A 250 -10.29 -9.75 9.32
N LYS A 251 -9.20 -10.11 10.00
CA LYS A 251 -8.88 -9.61 11.34
C LYS A 251 -8.10 -8.30 11.33
N GLN A 252 -7.96 -7.64 10.17
CA GLN A 252 -7.24 -6.37 10.07
C GLN A 252 -8.02 -5.24 10.76
N PRO A 253 -7.48 -4.61 11.83
CA PRO A 253 -8.20 -3.59 12.59
C PRO A 253 -8.52 -2.30 11.81
N LEU A 254 -7.81 -2.05 10.71
CA LEU A 254 -7.90 -0.80 9.93
C LEU A 254 -9.14 -0.72 9.04
N ASN A 255 -9.92 -1.80 8.91
CA ASN A 255 -11.15 -1.88 8.11
C ASN A 255 -11.00 -1.30 6.68
N ILE A 256 -9.86 -1.59 6.04
CA ILE A 256 -9.56 -1.11 4.69
C ILE A 256 -10.40 -1.93 3.72
N LYS A 257 -11.24 -1.24 2.95
CA LYS A 257 -12.06 -1.90 1.93
C LYS A 257 -11.19 -2.42 0.81
N GLU A 258 -11.57 -3.57 0.28
CA GLU A 258 -10.97 -4.18 -0.89
C GLU A 258 -11.78 -3.84 -2.15
N TYR A 259 -11.12 -3.71 -3.30
CA TYR A 259 -11.83 -3.63 -4.56
C TYR A 259 -12.52 -4.96 -4.86
N MET A 260 -13.74 -4.88 -5.40
CA MET A 260 -14.43 -6.07 -5.88
C MET A 260 -13.68 -6.64 -7.07
N GLN A 261 -13.25 -7.90 -6.97
CA GLN A 261 -12.66 -8.61 -8.09
C GLN A 261 -13.68 -8.74 -9.22
N GLN A 262 -13.39 -8.15 -10.38
CA GLN A 262 -14.22 -8.35 -11.56
C GLN A 262 -13.98 -9.74 -12.15
N PRO A 263 -15.04 -10.42 -12.65
CA PRO A 263 -14.88 -11.71 -13.29
C PRO A 263 -14.13 -11.56 -14.62
N TYR A 264 -13.37 -12.59 -14.96
CA TYR A 264 -12.86 -12.73 -16.31
C TYR A 264 -13.85 -13.48 -17.18
N TYR A 265 -13.89 -13.15 -18.46
CA TYR A 265 -14.73 -13.83 -19.42
C TYR A 265 -13.86 -14.67 -20.35
N LEU A 266 -14.07 -15.98 -20.29
CA LEU A 266 -13.49 -16.94 -21.21
C LEU A 266 -14.42 -17.09 -22.42
N TYR A 267 -13.94 -16.68 -23.58
CA TYR A 267 -14.64 -16.79 -24.85
C TYR A 267 -14.10 -17.95 -25.66
N ILE A 268 -15.01 -18.69 -26.29
CA ILE A 268 -14.69 -19.80 -27.18
C ILE A 268 -15.26 -19.45 -28.56
N GLY A 269 -14.38 -19.21 -29.52
CA GLY A 269 -14.75 -18.85 -30.89
C GLY A 269 -14.92 -20.03 -31.84
N ALA A 270 -15.26 -19.73 -33.10
CA ALA A 270 -15.19 -20.71 -34.18
C ALA A 270 -13.76 -21.29 -34.25
N TYR A 271 -13.62 -22.59 -34.50
CA TYR A 271 -12.34 -23.32 -34.48
C TYR A 271 -11.65 -23.48 -33.12
N ASN A 272 -12.40 -23.42 -32.00
CA ASN A 272 -11.90 -23.63 -30.63
C ASN A 272 -10.84 -22.62 -30.15
N HIS A 273 -10.71 -21.46 -30.80
CA HIS A 273 -9.89 -20.37 -30.29
C HIS A 273 -10.45 -19.86 -28.96
N ARG A 274 -9.62 -19.81 -27.94
CA ARG A 274 -9.99 -19.34 -26.60
C ARG A 274 -9.35 -18.00 -26.31
N ARG A 275 -10.13 -17.06 -25.77
CA ARG A 275 -9.65 -15.72 -25.38
C ARG A 275 -10.16 -15.37 -24.01
N LEU A 276 -9.30 -14.79 -23.19
CA LEU A 276 -9.64 -14.27 -21.88
C LEU A 276 -9.64 -12.74 -21.93
N THR A 277 -10.68 -12.11 -21.38
CA THR A 277 -10.77 -10.65 -21.25
C THR A 277 -11.55 -10.27 -19.99
N SER A 278 -11.18 -9.15 -19.37
CA SER A 278 -11.97 -8.51 -18.32
C SER A 278 -13.09 -7.62 -18.89
N ASP A 279 -13.02 -7.27 -20.17
CA ASP A 279 -13.98 -6.40 -20.85
C ASP A 279 -14.91 -7.19 -21.78
N LYS A 280 -16.20 -7.23 -21.41
CA LYS A 280 -17.25 -7.93 -22.15
C LYS A 280 -17.63 -7.26 -23.48
N THR A 281 -17.32 -5.97 -23.63
CA THR A 281 -17.79 -5.13 -24.75
C THR A 281 -16.91 -5.20 -26.00
N ARG A 282 -15.72 -5.79 -25.91
CA ARG A 282 -14.68 -5.72 -26.96
C ARG A 282 -14.70 -6.83 -27.99
N LEU A 283 -15.72 -7.67 -27.99
CA LEU A 283 -15.80 -8.78 -28.94
C LEU A 283 -16.92 -8.52 -29.93
N SER A 284 -16.57 -8.61 -31.22
CA SER A 284 -17.55 -8.70 -32.29
C SER A 284 -18.39 -9.95 -32.03
N PHE A 285 -19.72 -9.79 -32.02
CA PHE A 285 -20.66 -10.89 -31.77
C PHE A 285 -20.59 -11.99 -32.85
N ALA A 286 -19.92 -11.75 -33.98
CA ALA A 286 -19.89 -12.66 -35.12
C ALA A 286 -19.01 -13.91 -34.89
N ASP A 287 -18.02 -13.85 -33.98
CA ASP A 287 -17.03 -14.92 -33.80
C ASP A 287 -17.20 -15.75 -32.52
N VAL A 288 -18.22 -15.48 -31.69
CA VAL A 288 -18.37 -16.08 -30.36
C VAL A 288 -19.38 -17.24 -30.37
N ARG A 289 -18.91 -18.46 -30.07
CA ARG A 289 -19.79 -19.64 -29.88
C ARG A 289 -20.35 -19.72 -28.47
N SER A 290 -19.54 -19.37 -27.46
CA SER A 290 -19.97 -19.31 -26.06
C SER A 290 -19.03 -18.42 -25.24
N SER A 291 -19.53 -17.95 -24.10
CA SER A 291 -18.76 -17.21 -23.11
C SER A 291 -19.06 -17.71 -21.71
N VAL A 292 -18.03 -17.84 -20.87
CA VAL A 292 -18.15 -18.27 -19.48
C VAL A 292 -17.49 -17.22 -18.59
N ALA A 293 -18.21 -16.74 -17.59
CA ALA A 293 -17.64 -15.92 -16.53
C ALA A 293 -16.87 -16.81 -15.55
N LEU A 294 -15.63 -16.44 -15.28
CA LEU A 294 -14.71 -17.09 -14.36
C LEU A 294 -14.45 -16.15 -13.17
N THR A 295 -14.56 -16.71 -11.97
CA THR A 295 -14.22 -16.01 -10.73
C THR A 295 -12.75 -16.27 -10.40
N VAL A 296 -12.00 -15.20 -10.11
CA VAL A 296 -10.61 -15.37 -9.65
C VAL A 296 -10.62 -15.96 -8.25
N MET A 297 -9.82 -16.99 -8.05
CA MET A 297 -9.61 -17.61 -6.76
C MET A 297 -8.79 -16.69 -5.86
N ASP A 298 -9.21 -16.58 -4.60
CA ASP A 298 -8.37 -15.99 -3.57
C ASP A 298 -7.15 -16.93 -3.36
N PRO A 299 -5.91 -16.47 -3.64
CA PRO A 299 -4.73 -17.31 -3.47
C PRO A 299 -4.49 -17.76 -2.02
N LYS A 300 -5.13 -17.10 -1.05
CA LYS A 300 -5.07 -17.46 0.38
C LYS A 300 -6.14 -18.47 0.79
N SER A 301 -7.06 -18.82 -0.12
CA SER A 301 -8.10 -19.83 0.12
C SER A 301 -7.58 -21.24 -0.20
N HIS A 302 -7.80 -22.19 0.70
CA HIS A 302 -7.59 -23.62 0.45
C HIS A 302 -8.89 -24.28 -0.02
N SER A 303 -8.76 -25.29 -0.89
CA SER A 303 -9.78 -25.88 -1.78
C SER A 303 -11.08 -26.43 -1.14
N LYS A 304 -11.36 -26.22 0.14
CA LYS A 304 -12.58 -26.70 0.80
C LYS A 304 -13.24 -25.72 1.75
N ASP A 305 -12.65 -24.55 2.00
CA ASP A 305 -13.19 -23.60 2.97
C ASP A 305 -13.70 -22.34 2.29
N THR A 306 -14.97 -22.01 2.49
CA THR A 306 -15.64 -20.86 1.86
C THR A 306 -15.41 -19.54 2.59
N THR A 307 -14.58 -19.52 3.64
CA THR A 307 -14.25 -18.31 4.40
C THR A 307 -13.23 -17.46 3.64
N SER A 308 -13.72 -16.41 2.98
CA SER A 308 -12.91 -15.33 2.41
C SER A 308 -12.16 -14.57 3.52
N GLY A 309 -10.95 -14.07 3.25
CA GLY A 309 -10.23 -13.19 4.19
C GLY A 309 -9.22 -13.88 5.12
N ARG A 310 -8.79 -15.10 4.78
CA ARG A 310 -7.73 -15.82 5.48
C ARG A 310 -6.40 -15.04 5.48
N GLY A 311 -5.60 -15.38 6.47
CA GLY A 311 -4.21 -14.99 6.60
C GLY A 311 -3.31 -15.44 5.47
N TYR A 312 -2.10 -14.91 5.46
CA TYR A 312 -1.00 -15.28 4.57
C TYR A 312 -0.24 -16.51 5.08
N VAL A 313 -0.27 -16.77 6.38
CA VAL A 313 0.47 -17.85 7.04
C VAL A 313 -0.40 -19.10 7.19
N THR A 314 0.25 -20.27 7.23
CA THR A 314 -0.42 -21.58 7.38
C THR A 314 -0.29 -22.15 8.78
N GLY A 315 -1.43 -22.48 9.39
CA GLY A 315 -1.54 -23.40 10.51
C GLY A 315 -1.96 -22.73 11.83
N PRO A 316 -1.65 -23.40 12.95
CA PRO A 316 -1.39 -22.74 14.21
C PRO A 316 0.13 -22.74 14.48
N ALA A 317 0.78 -21.59 14.28
CA ALA A 317 2.19 -21.37 14.57
C ALA A 317 2.39 -20.14 15.49
N ILE A 318 3.51 -20.17 16.23
CA ILE A 318 3.99 -19.04 17.02
C ILE A 318 5.29 -18.55 16.38
N PHE A 319 5.42 -17.23 16.32
CA PHE A 319 6.56 -16.54 15.73
C PHE A 319 7.26 -15.69 16.78
N THR A 320 8.59 -15.59 16.68
CA THR A 320 9.38 -14.59 17.38
C THR A 320 9.57 -13.38 16.47
N ILE A 321 9.16 -12.20 16.95
CA ILE A 321 9.28 -10.92 16.28
C ILE A 321 10.26 -10.04 17.05
N THR A 322 11.31 -9.54 16.40
CA THR A 322 12.23 -8.58 17.05
C THR A 322 11.63 -7.17 17.07
N ASP A 323 12.20 -6.26 17.87
CA ASP A 323 11.81 -4.84 17.87
C ASP A 323 11.98 -4.17 16.49
N ALA A 324 12.77 -4.79 15.61
CA ALA A 324 12.95 -4.40 14.21
C ALA A 324 12.01 -5.09 13.21
N LEU A 325 10.94 -5.72 13.71
CA LEU A 325 9.93 -6.45 12.93
C LEU A 325 10.47 -7.62 12.09
N MET A 326 11.68 -8.10 12.39
CA MET A 326 12.15 -9.36 11.83
C MET A 326 11.33 -10.51 12.40
N VAL A 327 10.63 -11.24 11.53
CA VAL A 327 9.78 -12.38 11.85
C VAL A 327 10.56 -13.67 11.65
N THR A 328 10.55 -14.54 12.65
CA THR A 328 11.12 -15.89 12.58
C THR A 328 10.17 -16.88 13.25
N PRO A 329 10.13 -18.16 12.81
CA PRO A 329 9.43 -19.19 13.57
C PRO A 329 9.96 -19.25 15.01
N MET A 330 9.06 -19.42 15.99
CA MET A 330 9.48 -19.50 17.38
C MET A 330 10.39 -20.71 17.60
N SER A 331 11.49 -20.49 18.30
CA SER A 331 12.42 -21.54 18.71
C SER A 331 12.91 -21.25 20.14
N PRO A 332 13.25 -22.28 20.94
CA PRO A 332 13.80 -22.09 22.28
C PRO A 332 15.06 -21.20 22.33
N ILE A 333 15.72 -21.00 21.18
CA ILE A 333 16.99 -20.28 21.06
C ILE A 333 16.76 -18.84 20.56
N THR A 334 15.68 -18.53 19.85
CA THR A 334 15.48 -17.21 19.20
C THR A 334 15.31 -16.08 20.21
N GLY A 335 14.48 -16.27 21.25
CA GLY A 335 14.31 -15.31 22.34
C GLY A 335 15.62 -15.02 23.08
N PRO A 336 16.30 -16.05 23.65
CA PRO A 336 17.60 -15.88 24.30
C PRO A 336 18.68 -15.26 23.39
N ALA A 337 18.70 -15.60 22.10
CA ALA A 337 19.61 -15.00 21.14
C ALA A 337 19.34 -13.49 20.98
N ALA A 338 18.08 -13.07 20.89
CA ALA A 338 17.72 -11.65 20.85
C ALA A 338 18.18 -10.91 22.13
N LEU A 339 17.97 -11.51 23.30
CA LEU A 339 18.40 -10.96 24.59
C LEU A 339 19.92 -10.81 24.69
N SER A 340 20.67 -11.82 24.24
CA SER A 340 22.13 -11.81 24.24
C SER A 340 22.69 -10.69 23.34
N LYS A 341 22.11 -10.50 22.15
CA LYS A 341 22.46 -9.40 21.23
C LYS A 341 22.25 -8.02 21.86
N LEU A 342 21.20 -7.89 22.66
CA LEU A 342 20.87 -6.64 23.36
C LEU A 342 21.63 -6.46 24.67
N LYS A 343 22.45 -7.43 25.10
CA LYS A 343 23.15 -7.42 26.39
C LYS A 343 22.16 -7.15 27.55
N VAL A 344 21.05 -7.90 27.58
CA VAL A 344 20.04 -7.82 28.65
C VAL A 344 20.06 -9.13 29.45
N PRO A 345 20.19 -9.08 30.79
CA PRO A 345 20.14 -10.28 31.61
C PRO A 345 18.69 -10.81 31.71
N PHE A 346 18.52 -12.13 31.83
CA PHE A 346 17.19 -12.74 31.94
C PHE A 346 16.38 -12.24 33.14
N SER A 347 17.04 -11.86 34.23
CA SER A 347 16.40 -11.31 35.44
C SER A 347 15.75 -9.94 35.23
N ASP A 348 16.09 -9.24 34.14
CA ASP A 348 15.54 -7.92 33.80
C ASP A 348 14.34 -8.01 32.82
N ILE A 349 13.94 -9.23 32.45
CA ILE A 349 12.88 -9.46 31.47
C ILE A 349 11.53 -9.61 32.16
N GLU A 350 10.59 -8.78 31.71
CA GLU A 350 9.18 -8.83 32.05
C GLU A 350 8.36 -9.25 30.84
N GLU A 351 7.45 -10.20 31.07
CA GLU A 351 6.48 -10.63 30.07
C GLU A 351 5.23 -9.74 30.14
N ARG A 352 4.83 -9.16 29.00
CA ARG A 352 3.61 -8.33 28.90
C ARG A 352 2.78 -8.73 27.71
N THR A 353 1.52 -9.08 27.93
CA THR A 353 0.57 -9.30 26.84
C THR A 353 -0.11 -7.99 26.48
N VAL A 354 -0.05 -7.62 25.21
CA VAL A 354 -0.70 -6.43 24.66
C VAL A 354 -1.74 -6.81 23.62
N HIS A 355 -2.76 -5.96 23.49
CA HIS A 355 -3.79 -6.06 22.46
C HIS A 355 -3.45 -5.10 21.31
N VAL A 356 -3.63 -5.54 20.08
CA VAL A 356 -3.42 -4.73 18.88
C VAL A 356 -4.78 -4.25 18.37
N GLY A 357 -5.17 -3.03 18.75
CA GLY A 357 -6.36 -2.37 18.23
C GLY A 357 -6.06 -1.55 16.97
N GLU A 358 -7.05 -0.79 16.52
CA GLU A 358 -6.93 0.13 15.37
C GLU A 358 -5.78 1.13 15.55
N LYS A 359 -5.63 1.69 16.77
CA LYS A 359 -4.58 2.64 17.11
C LYS A 359 -3.18 2.04 16.93
N GLU A 360 -2.95 0.86 17.49
CA GLU A 360 -1.66 0.17 17.39
C GLU A 360 -1.40 -0.28 15.95
N ALA A 361 -2.42 -0.73 15.23
CA ALA A 361 -2.33 -1.15 13.83
C ALA A 361 -2.01 0.01 12.87
N LEU A 362 -2.44 1.24 13.15
CA LEU A 362 -2.04 2.43 12.38
C LEU A 362 -0.61 2.88 12.75
N ARG A 363 -0.30 2.86 14.06
CA ARG A 363 0.98 3.35 14.58
C ARG A 363 2.16 2.51 14.16
N LEU A 364 2.01 1.18 14.15
CA LEU A 364 3.10 0.24 13.90
C LEU A 364 3.79 0.42 12.53
N PRO A 365 3.07 0.40 11.38
CA PRO A 365 3.71 0.58 10.07
C PRO A 365 4.37 1.95 9.94
N LEU A 366 3.75 3.01 10.47
CA LEU A 366 4.30 4.36 10.41
C LEU A 366 5.63 4.48 11.16
N VAL A 367 5.66 4.06 12.42
CA VAL A 367 6.89 4.07 13.22
C VAL A 367 7.98 3.25 12.53
N SER A 368 7.63 2.12 11.91
CA SER A 368 8.59 1.24 11.23
C SER A 368 9.25 1.89 10.00
N CYS A 369 8.54 2.75 9.27
CA CYS A 369 9.08 3.46 8.10
C CYS A 369 10.18 4.47 8.46
N TYR A 370 10.20 4.97 9.70
CA TYR A 370 11.14 6.03 10.13
C TYR A 370 12.20 5.53 11.11
N ASN A 371 11.86 4.56 11.98
CA ASN A 371 12.80 3.98 12.95
C ASN A 371 12.59 2.47 13.07
N SER A 372 13.25 1.76 12.16
CA SER A 372 13.16 0.32 12.02
C SER A 372 13.77 -0.45 13.18
N GLU A 373 14.47 0.15 14.15
CA GLU A 373 15.13 -0.60 15.24
C GLU A 373 14.29 -0.71 16.52
N SER A 374 13.22 0.07 16.64
CA SER A 374 12.42 0.19 17.87
C SER A 374 10.91 0.22 17.63
N ALA A 375 10.42 -0.48 16.60
CA ALA A 375 9.04 -0.38 16.13
C ALA A 375 8.03 -0.89 17.17
N LEU A 376 8.31 -2.01 17.83
CA LEU A 376 7.43 -2.57 18.87
C LEU A 376 7.49 -1.71 20.13
N THR A 377 8.69 -1.30 20.56
CA THR A 377 8.88 -0.42 21.72
C THR A 377 8.11 0.88 21.57
N ARG A 378 8.22 1.56 20.42
CA ARG A 378 7.55 2.84 20.19
C ARG A 378 6.04 2.70 19.98
N THR A 379 5.57 1.53 19.55
CA THR A 379 4.14 1.25 19.38
C THR A 379 3.48 0.93 20.71
N PHE A 380 4.08 0.05 21.53
CA PHE A 380 3.42 -0.54 22.69
C PHE A 380 3.88 0.00 24.06
N LEU A 381 5.07 0.60 24.16
CA LEU A 381 5.61 1.07 25.45
C LEU A 381 5.60 2.60 25.61
N LEU A 382 5.68 3.36 24.52
CA LEU A 382 5.63 4.83 24.59
C LEU A 382 4.19 5.32 24.83
N LYS A 383 3.95 5.89 26.02
CA LYS A 383 2.73 6.65 26.30
C LYS A 383 2.69 7.92 25.45
N GLU A 384 1.52 8.29 24.96
CA GLU A 384 1.34 9.60 24.31
C GLU A 384 1.63 10.72 25.32
N PRO A 385 2.21 11.86 24.90
CA PRO A 385 2.65 12.92 25.81
C PRO A 385 1.60 13.57 26.72
N ASN A 386 0.31 13.19 26.69
CA ASN A 386 -0.73 13.81 27.53
C ASN A 386 -1.71 12.79 28.15
N GLN A 387 -1.24 12.07 29.17
CA GLN A 387 -2.09 11.55 30.27
C GLN A 387 -1.36 11.69 31.62
N ALA A 388 -0.81 12.88 31.87
CA ALA A 388 -0.37 13.29 33.20
C ALA A 388 -1.23 14.48 33.66
N MET A 389 -2.04 14.19 34.69
CA MET A 389 -2.97 15.04 35.45
C MET A 389 -4.28 15.47 34.78
#